data_AF-A0AA86U3L2-F1
#
_entry.id   AF-A0AA86U3L2-F1
#
_cell.length_a   1.000
_cell.length_b   1.000
_cell.length_c   1.000
_cell.angle_alpha   90.00
_cell.angle_beta   90.00
_cell.angle_gamma   90.00
#
_symmetry.space_group_name_H-M   'P 1'
#
loop_
_entity.id
_entity.type
_entity.pdbx_description
1 polymer ?
#
loop_
_entity_poly.entity_id
_entity_poly.type
_entity_poly.pdbx_seq_one_letter_code
_entity_poly.pdbx_strand_id
1 'polypeptide(L)'
;MNKDIQPQAKEGYEYKFGKNGWRQQKIITEEEKQVKGQQLKQAKQLKAQASQQQDQSQEQSETIKDLQKQLKQISDQLFNKQKDDEVKQPIKIMKTKKQREVRVADTRVNSILQNLGYSQIKIEEFSD
;
A
#
# COMPACT_ATOMS: atom_id res chain seq x y z
N MET A 1 32.64 58.47 -29.77
CA MET A 1 31.52 57.51 -29.75
C MET A 1 30.50 58.01 -28.76
N ASN A 2 29.30 58.38 -29.23
CA ASN A 2 28.22 58.91 -28.39
C ASN A 2 27.78 57.84 -27.38
N LYS A 3 28.01 58.10 -26.09
CA LYS A 3 27.62 57.21 -24.99
C LYS A 3 26.19 57.45 -24.49
N ASP A 4 25.48 58.39 -25.11
CA ASP A 4 24.24 58.95 -24.57
C ASP A 4 22.98 58.59 -25.38
N ILE A 5 23.10 57.76 -26.42
CA ILE A 5 21.93 57.34 -27.21
C ILE A 5 21.30 56.12 -26.54
N GLN A 6 20.19 56.35 -25.82
CA GLN A 6 19.32 55.28 -25.35
C GLN A 6 18.74 54.53 -26.57
N PRO A 7 18.98 53.21 -26.71
CA PRO A 7 18.43 52.44 -27.82
C PRO A 7 16.89 52.38 -27.73
N GLN A 8 16.22 52.36 -28.88
CA GLN A 8 14.76 52.21 -28.93
C GLN A 8 14.35 50.83 -28.41
N ALA A 9 13.42 50.82 -27.45
CA ALA A 9 12.88 49.60 -26.88
C ALA A 9 11.96 48.87 -27.88
N LYS A 10 12.09 47.55 -27.97
CA LYS A 10 11.11 46.69 -28.64
C LYS A 10 9.86 46.56 -27.78
N GLU A 11 8.70 46.36 -28.40
CA GLU A 11 7.44 46.12 -27.70
C GLU A 11 7.58 44.98 -26.67
N GLY A 12 7.10 45.21 -25.44
CA GLY A 12 7.24 44.27 -24.33
C GLY A 12 8.61 44.24 -23.64
N TYR A 13 9.52 45.16 -23.96
CA TYR A 13 10.83 45.28 -23.33
C TYR A 13 11.12 46.72 -22.90
N GLU A 14 11.94 46.89 -21.87
CA GLU A 14 12.45 48.17 -21.38
C GLU A 14 13.98 48.14 -21.34
N TYR A 15 14.65 49.26 -21.56
CA TYR A 15 16.10 49.37 -21.37
C TYR A 15 16.41 49.91 -19.99
N LYS A 16 17.24 49.19 -19.23
CA LYS A 16 17.80 49.67 -17.96
C LYS A 16 19.31 49.87 -18.10
N PHE A 17 19.78 51.02 -17.64
CA PHE A 17 21.19 51.33 -17.60
C PHE A 17 21.83 50.69 -16.37
N GLY A 18 22.85 49.86 -16.57
CA GLY A 18 23.61 49.21 -15.51
C GLY A 18 25.11 49.51 -15.60
N LYS A 19 25.90 48.83 -14.77
CA LYS A 19 27.38 49.01 -14.70
C LYS A 19 28.11 48.84 -16.04
N ASN A 20 27.52 48.07 -16.98
CA ASN A 20 28.12 47.76 -18.29
C ASN A 20 27.32 48.37 -19.46
N GLY A 21 26.54 49.43 -19.22
CA GLY A 21 25.72 50.09 -20.24
C GLY A 21 24.26 49.66 -20.24
N TRP A 22 23.55 50.02 -21.31
CA TRP A 22 22.13 49.71 -21.50
C TRP A 22 21.90 48.21 -21.70
N ARG A 23 20.98 47.63 -20.94
CA ARG A 23 20.52 46.25 -21.11
C ARG A 23 19.01 46.23 -21.34
N GLN A 24 18.59 45.44 -22.31
CA GLN A 24 17.17 45.21 -22.56
C GLN A 24 16.64 44.16 -21.56
N GLN A 25 15.57 44.50 -20.85
CA GLN A 25 14.86 43.63 -19.93
C GLN A 25 13.41 43.46 -20.40
N LYS A 26 12.85 42.26 -20.31
CA LYS A 26 11.42 42.04 -20.60
C LYS A 26 10.57 42.76 -19.56
N ILE A 27 9.57 43.51 -20.01
CA ILE A 27 8.56 44.07 -19.13
C ILE A 27 7.71 42.90 -18.64
N ILE A 28 7.79 42.61 -17.34
CA ILE A 28 6.94 41.60 -16.71
C ILE A 28 5.68 42.31 -16.26
N THR A 29 4.54 41.93 -16.82
CA THR A 29 3.25 42.49 -16.42
C THR A 29 2.90 42.04 -15.00
N GLU A 30 2.02 42.79 -14.33
CA GLU A 30 1.57 42.41 -12.99
C GLU A 30 0.82 41.07 -13.01
N GLU A 31 0.11 40.77 -14.11
CA GLU A 31 -0.52 39.46 -14.35
C GLU A 31 0.52 38.33 -14.43
N GLU A 32 1.60 38.49 -15.21
CA GLU A 32 2.67 37.49 -15.30
C GLU A 32 3.34 37.23 -13.93
N LYS A 33 3.52 38.28 -13.11
CA LYS A 33 4.02 38.12 -11.74
C LYS A 33 3.04 37.33 -10.86
N GLN A 34 1.74 37.62 -10.95
CA GLN A 34 0.72 36.94 -10.17
C GLN A 34 0.63 35.46 -10.53
N VAL A 35 0.60 35.13 -11.83
CA VAL A 35 0.59 33.73 -12.32
C VAL A 35 1.82 32.98 -11.83
N LYS A 36 3.01 33.58 -11.96
CA LYS A 36 4.26 32.96 -11.48
C LYS A 36 4.25 32.76 -9.96
N GLY A 37 3.67 33.70 -9.20
CA GLY A 37 3.49 33.58 -7.76
C GLY A 37 2.54 32.45 -7.37
N GLN A 38 1.42 32.29 -8.09
CA GLN A 38 0.47 31.19 -7.88
C GLN A 38 1.11 29.83 -8.21
N GLN A 39 1.82 29.71 -9.34
CA GLN A 39 2.55 28.51 -9.71
C GLN A 39 3.59 28.11 -8.64
N LEU A 40 4.31 29.09 -8.08
CA LEU A 40 5.28 28.83 -7.02
C LEU A 40 4.60 28.31 -5.74
N LYS A 41 3.43 28.86 -5.37
CA LYS A 41 2.64 28.40 -4.22
C LYS A 41 2.15 26.96 -4.43
N GLN A 42 1.59 26.65 -5.60
CA GLN A 42 1.14 25.30 -5.94
C GLN A 42 2.29 24.29 -5.94
N ALA A 43 3.43 24.63 -6.55
CA ALA A 43 4.61 23.76 -6.56
C ALA A 43 5.12 23.44 -5.14
N LYS A 44 5.12 24.43 -4.23
CA LYS A 44 5.48 24.21 -2.82
C LYS A 44 4.52 23.27 -2.11
N GLN A 45 3.21 23.42 -2.34
CA GLN A 45 2.19 22.53 -1.76
C GLN A 45 2.33 21.09 -2.26
N LEU A 46 2.49 20.91 -3.57
CA LEU A 46 2.70 19.58 -4.15
C LEU A 46 3.95 18.90 -3.62
N LYS A 47 5.06 19.65 -3.46
CA LYS A 47 6.29 19.12 -2.88
C LYS A 47 6.11 18.68 -1.42
N ALA A 48 5.36 19.44 -0.62
CA ALA A 48 5.06 19.06 0.76
C ALA A 48 4.18 17.80 0.84
N GLN A 49 3.15 17.69 -0.01
CA GLN A 49 2.30 16.51 -0.09
C GLN A 49 3.08 15.26 -0.52
N ALA A 50 3.95 15.39 -1.53
CA ALA A 50 4.78 14.29 -2.00
C ALA A 50 5.74 13.79 -0.91
N SER A 51 6.34 14.71 -0.13
CA SER A 51 7.18 14.34 1.02
C SER A 51 6.39 13.57 2.07
N GLN A 52 5.19 14.04 2.44
CA GLN A 52 4.34 13.34 3.40
C GLN A 52 3.94 11.94 2.93
N GLN A 53 3.61 11.78 1.65
CA GLN A 53 3.28 10.47 1.08
C GLN A 53 4.49 9.53 1.07
N GLN A 54 5.70 10.05 0.84
CA GLN A 54 6.93 9.26 0.90
C GLN A 54 7.18 8.74 2.33
N ASP A 55 7.05 9.60 3.33
CA ASP A 55 7.24 9.22 4.74
C ASP A 55 6.22 8.15 5.16
N GLN A 56 4.93 8.33 4.81
CA GLN A 56 3.88 7.33 5.06
C GLN A 56 4.16 5.99 4.37
N SER A 57 4.67 6.02 3.13
CA SER A 57 5.00 4.79 2.40
C SER A 57 6.16 4.03 3.04
N GLN A 58 7.14 4.74 3.60
CA GLN A 58 8.25 4.12 4.33
C GLN A 58 7.77 3.45 5.63
N GLU A 59 6.94 4.14 6.41
CA GLU A 59 6.34 3.59 7.64
C GLU A 59 5.50 2.33 7.36
N GLN A 60 4.70 2.36 6.29
CA GLN A 60 3.93 1.19 5.85
C GLN A 60 4.85 0.04 5.42
N SER A 61 5.97 0.33 4.75
CA SER A 61 6.94 -0.69 4.36
C SER A 61 7.59 -1.38 5.55
N GLU A 62 7.92 -0.63 6.60
CA GLU A 62 8.45 -1.18 7.85
C GLU A 62 7.41 -2.05 8.56
N THR A 63 6.15 -1.57 8.64
CA THR A 63 5.03 -2.33 9.20
C THR A 63 4.84 -3.67 8.47
N ILE A 64 4.91 -3.68 7.14
CA ILE A 64 4.79 -4.92 6.34
C ILE A 64 5.92 -5.89 6.68
N LYS A 65 7.16 -5.42 6.83
CA LYS A 65 8.30 -6.28 7.19
C LYS A 65 8.10 -6.91 8.57
N ASP A 66 7.59 -6.15 9.53
CA ASP A 66 7.29 -6.67 10.87
C ASP A 66 6.18 -7.71 10.85
N LEU A 67 5.10 -7.47 10.11
CA LEU A 67 4.02 -8.45 9.93
C LEU A 67 4.52 -9.73 9.24
N GLN A 68 5.38 -9.63 8.23
CA GLN A 68 5.99 -10.80 7.59
C GLN A 68 6.85 -11.60 8.57
N LYS A 69 7.59 -10.93 9.45
CA LYS A 69 8.38 -11.59 10.51
C LYS A 69 7.48 -12.31 11.50
N GLN A 70 6.39 -11.68 11.94
CA GLN A 70 5.41 -12.29 12.85
C GLN A 70 4.74 -13.52 12.21
N LEU A 71 4.31 -13.42 10.95
CA LEU A 71 3.73 -14.55 10.22
C LEU A 71 4.69 -15.72 10.12
N LYS A 72 5.96 -15.47 9.83
CA LYS A 72 6.99 -16.51 9.81
C LYS A 72 7.13 -17.18 11.19
N GLN A 73 7.21 -16.40 12.26
CA GLN A 73 7.30 -16.93 13.62
C GLN A 73 6.10 -17.82 13.97
N ILE A 74 4.89 -17.39 13.63
CA ILE A 74 3.67 -18.18 13.85
C ILE A 74 3.71 -19.48 13.02
N SER A 75 4.11 -19.40 11.75
CA SER A 75 4.26 -20.57 10.87
C SER A 75 5.27 -21.57 11.44
N ASP A 76 6.42 -21.10 11.91
CA ASP A 76 7.46 -21.93 12.52
C ASP A 76 6.95 -22.58 13.83
N GLN A 77 6.20 -21.83 14.65
CA GLN A 77 5.58 -22.35 15.87
C GLN A 77 4.54 -23.43 15.58
N LEU A 78 3.68 -23.24 14.57
CA LEU A 78 2.69 -24.23 14.17
C LEU A 78 3.34 -25.50 13.64
N PHE A 79 4.37 -25.37 12.81
CA PHE A 79 5.13 -26.51 12.30
C PHE A 79 5.84 -27.30 13.39
N ASN A 80 6.43 -26.60 14.38
CA ASN A 80 7.10 -27.26 15.51
C ASN A 80 6.10 -27.92 16.48
N LYS A 81 4.93 -27.31 16.72
CA LYS A 81 3.87 -27.95 17.52
C LYS A 81 3.35 -29.24 16.90
N GLN A 82 3.24 -29.32 15.57
CA GLN A 82 2.86 -30.57 14.89
C GLN A 82 3.88 -31.70 15.12
N LYS A 83 5.16 -31.39 15.31
CA LYS A 83 6.19 -32.40 15.62
C LYS A 83 6.13 -32.89 17.06
N ASP A 84 5.75 -32.02 18.01
CA ASP A 84 5.62 -32.39 19.41
C ASP A 84 4.34 -33.21 19.69
N ASP A 85 3.28 -33.01 18.91
CA ASP A 85 2.02 -33.77 19.03
C ASP A 85 2.04 -35.15 18.31
N GLU A 86 3.08 -35.49 17.54
CA GLU A 86 3.16 -36.76 16.79
C GLU A 86 3.78 -37.96 17.55
N VAL A 87 4.26 -37.82 18.79
CA VAL A 87 4.87 -38.95 19.52
C VAL A 87 4.33 -39.09 20.94
N LYS A 88 3.23 -39.85 21.11
CA LYS A 88 2.97 -40.81 22.23
C LYS A 88 1.56 -41.44 22.26
N GLN A 89 0.94 -41.77 21.14
CA GLN A 89 -0.20 -42.71 21.17
C GLN A 89 0.05 -43.82 20.15
N PRO A 90 0.54 -45.02 20.56
CA PRO A 90 0.51 -46.16 19.66
C PRO A 90 -0.95 -46.52 19.41
N ILE A 91 -1.51 -46.06 18.28
CA ILE A 91 -2.79 -46.55 17.79
C ILE A 91 -2.54 -47.99 17.34
N LYS A 92 -2.75 -48.91 18.27
CA LYS A 92 -2.81 -50.34 18.01
C LYS A 92 -4.08 -50.58 17.17
N ILE A 93 -3.95 -50.55 15.84
CA ILE A 93 -5.05 -50.93 14.94
C ILE A 93 -5.24 -52.44 15.06
N MET A 94 -5.98 -52.87 16.09
CA MET A 94 -6.59 -54.18 16.09
C MET A 94 -7.76 -54.12 15.10
N LYS A 95 -7.71 -54.96 14.06
CA LYS A 95 -8.82 -55.16 13.13
C LYS A 95 -10.01 -55.75 13.88
N THR A 96 -10.86 -54.91 14.47
CA THR A 96 -12.20 -55.32 14.89
C THR A 96 -13.19 -54.95 13.80
N LYS A 97 -13.77 -55.98 13.21
CA LYS A 97 -14.81 -55.96 12.19
C LYS A 97 -16.12 -55.40 12.78
N LYS A 98 -16.20 -54.08 12.99
CA LYS A 98 -17.46 -53.36 13.19
C LYS A 98 -17.34 -51.97 12.56
N GLN A 99 -18.07 -51.76 11.46
CA GLN A 99 -18.34 -50.43 10.93
C GLN A 99 -19.07 -49.64 12.03
N ARG A 100 -18.50 -48.50 12.43
CA ARG A 100 -19.19 -47.53 13.28
C ARG A 100 -19.56 -46.36 12.39
N GLU A 101 -20.86 -46.24 12.11
CA GLU A 101 -21.43 -45.04 11.52
C GLU A 101 -21.22 -43.87 12.52
N VAL A 102 -20.53 -42.83 12.04
CA VAL A 102 -20.35 -41.60 12.81
C VAL A 102 -21.61 -40.76 12.60
N ARG A 103 -22.50 -40.72 13.60
CA ARG A 103 -23.60 -39.74 13.63
C ARG A 103 -23.00 -38.35 13.84
N VAL A 104 -23.06 -37.50 12.83
CA VAL A 104 -22.72 -36.07 12.98
C VAL A 104 -24.02 -35.31 13.27
N ALA A 105 -24.44 -35.28 14.54
CA ALA A 105 -25.53 -34.42 14.99
C ALA A 105 -25.08 -32.98 15.24
N ASP A 106 -23.80 -32.68 15.05
CA ASP A 106 -23.20 -31.41 15.40
C ASP A 106 -23.26 -30.43 14.22
N THR A 107 -24.15 -29.42 14.32
CA THR A 107 -24.35 -28.36 13.31
C THR A 107 -23.04 -27.64 12.96
N ARG A 108 -22.09 -27.59 13.90
CA ARG A 108 -20.77 -26.99 13.72
C ARG A 108 -19.86 -27.80 12.80
N VAL A 109 -19.99 -29.12 12.78
CA VAL A 109 -19.23 -29.99 11.87
C VAL A 109 -19.84 -29.92 10.47
N ASN A 110 -21.16 -29.82 10.37
CA ASN A 110 -21.83 -29.64 9.09
C ASN A 110 -21.45 -28.31 8.42
N SER A 111 -21.31 -27.22 9.18
CA SER A 111 -20.87 -25.93 8.64
C SER A 111 -19.40 -25.93 8.19
N ILE A 112 -18.52 -26.66 8.89
CA ILE A 112 -17.14 -26.86 8.47
C ILE A 112 -17.08 -27.63 7.14
N LEU A 113 -17.87 -28.68 7.00
CA LEU A 113 -17.90 -29.50 5.78
C LEU A 113 -18.46 -28.74 4.58
N GLN A 114 -19.49 -27.91 4.78
CA GLN A 114 -20.03 -27.04 3.73
C GLN A 114 -19.01 -25.99 3.27
N ASN A 115 -18.28 -25.36 4.20
CA ASN A 115 -17.24 -24.38 3.87
C ASN A 115 -16.04 -24.98 3.12
N LEU A 116 -15.77 -26.28 3.33
CA LEU A 116 -14.70 -27.00 2.63
C LEU A 116 -15.15 -27.56 1.27
N GLY A 117 -16.36 -27.25 0.80
CA GLY A 117 -16.86 -27.65 -0.51
C GLY A 117 -17.37 -29.09 -0.59
N TYR A 118 -17.58 -29.76 0.55
CA TYR A 118 -18.24 -31.06 0.58
C TYR A 118 -19.74 -30.87 0.41
N SER A 119 -20.25 -31.19 -0.78
CA SER A 119 -21.67 -31.13 -1.10
C SER A 119 -22.45 -32.18 -0.32
N GLN A 120 -23.41 -31.70 0.49
CA GLN A 120 -24.57 -32.39 1.05
C GLN A 120 -24.39 -33.90 1.36
N ILE A 121 -24.10 -34.22 2.63
CA ILE A 121 -24.37 -35.57 3.14
C ILE A 121 -25.90 -35.73 3.14
N LYS A 122 -26.44 -36.61 2.29
CA LYS A 122 -27.83 -37.03 2.36
C LYS A 122 -28.06 -37.65 3.73
N ILE A 123 -28.87 -36.99 4.55
CA ILE A 123 -29.39 -37.57 5.79
C ILE A 123 -30.66 -38.32 5.36
N GLU A 124 -30.57 -39.65 5.26
CA GLU A 124 -31.78 -40.48 5.18
C GLU A 124 -32.33 -40.60 6.60
N GLU A 125 -33.42 -39.88 6.86
CA GLU A 125 -34.19 -40.03 8.09
C GLU A 125 -34.91 -41.38 8.03
N PHE A 126 -34.63 -42.24 9.00
CA PHE A 126 -35.46 -43.41 9.26
C PHE A 126 -36.43 -43.05 10.38
N SER A 127 -37.72 -43.07 10.05
CA SER A 127 -38.83 -42.95 11.00
C SER A 127 -39.02 -44.28 11.74
N ASP A 128 -39.15 -44.22 13.06
CA ASP A 128 -39.69 -45.32 13.88
C ASP A 128 -41.21 -45.46 13.68
#